data_AF-A0ABD5NFC0-F1
#
_entry.id   AF-A0ABD5NFC0-F1
#
_cell.length_a   1.000
_cell.length_b   1.000
_cell.length_c   1.000
_cell.angle_alpha   90.00
_cell.angle_beta   90.00
_cell.angle_gamma   90.00
#
_symmetry.space_group_name_H-M   'P 1'
#
loop_
_entity.id
_entity.type
_entity.pdbx_description
1 polymer ?
#
loop_
_entity_poly.entity_id
_entity_poly.type
_entity_poly.pdbx_seq_one_letter_code
_entity_poly.pdbx_strand_id
1 'polypeptide(L)' 'MSKVLDTRVEAGIAILSALVFVGILVAGATMTADNFGETGAYVVVTAIVAFILVMAGVGYWISTKE' A
#
# COMPACT_ATOMS: atom_id res chain seq x y z
N MET A 1 -12.77 -10.29 21.87
CA MET A 1 -11.52 -10.53 21.13
C MET A 1 -10.38 -10.00 21.99
N SER A 2 -9.26 -10.70 22.18
CA SER A 2 -8.18 -10.16 23.01
C SER A 2 -7.50 -8.98 22.29
N LYS A 3 -7.22 -7.87 23.00
CA LYS A 3 -6.58 -6.65 22.46
C LYS A 3 -5.29 -6.93 21.67
N VAL A 4 -4.59 -8.01 22.06
CA VAL A 4 -3.37 -8.51 21.40
C VAL A 4 -3.65 -9.06 19.99
N LEU A 5 -4.80 -9.70 19.77
CA LEU A 5 -5.21 -10.20 18.46
C LEU A 5 -5.49 -9.05 17.50
N ASP A 6 -6.21 -8.01 17.95
CA ASP A 6 -6.55 -6.85 17.10
C ASP A 6 -5.29 -6.09 16.66
N THR A 7 -4.34 -5.84 17.57
CA THR A 7 -3.06 -5.21 17.23
C THR A 7 -2.22 -6.05 16.26
N ARG A 8 -2.24 -7.39 16.38
CA ARG A 8 -1.53 -8.28 15.44
C ARG A 8 -2.16 -8.25 14.05
N VAL A 9 -3.48 -8.17 13.97
CA VAL A 9 -4.21 -8.08 12.70
C VAL A 9 -3.93 -6.74 12.02
N GLU A 10 -3.93 -5.63 12.76
CA GLU A 10 -3.60 -4.31 12.24
C GLU A 10 -2.16 -4.25 11.69
N ALA A 11 -1.19 -4.74 12.45
CA ALA A 11 0.20 -4.85 11.99
C ALA A 11 0.33 -5.76 10.76
N GLY A 12 -0.41 -6.87 10.73
CA GLY A 12 -0.45 -7.77 9.58
C GLY A 12 -0.97 -7.10 8.31
N ILE A 13 -2.04 -6.30 8.41
CA ILE A 13 -2.61 -5.56 7.29
C ILE A 13 -1.65 -4.47 6.80
N ALA A 14 -0.96 -3.77 7.71
CA ALA A 14 0.03 -2.77 7.34
C ALA A 14 1.21 -3.39 6.56
N ILE A 15 1.73 -4.52 7.04
CA ILE A 15 2.81 -5.26 6.36
C ILE A 15 2.35 -5.75 4.99
N LEU A 16 1.16 -6.36 4.91
CA LEU A 16 0.60 -6.83 3.64
C LEU A 16 0.43 -5.67 2.64
N SER A 17 -0.08 -4.53 3.09
CA SER A 17 -0.26 -3.33 2.26
C SER A 17 1.07 -2.80 1.74
N ALA A 18 2.11 -2.80 2.58
CA ALA A 18 3.46 -2.41 2.16
C ALA A 18 4.03 -3.37 1.11
N LEU A 19 3.83 -4.68 1.27
CA LEU A 19 4.23 -5.68 0.27
C LEU A 19 3.51 -5.48 -1.07
N VAL A 20 2.21 -5.19 -1.03
CA VAL A 20 1.44 -4.86 -2.25
C VAL A 20 2.00 -3.61 -2.92
N PHE A 21 2.31 -2.56 -2.17
CA PHE A 21 2.93 -1.35 -2.71
C PHE A 21 4.28 -1.64 -3.38
N VAL A 22 5.15 -2.40 -2.72
CA VAL A 22 6.43 -2.84 -3.31
C VAL A 22 6.19 -3.65 -4.60
N GLY A 23 5.21 -4.55 -4.60
CA GLY A 23 4.84 -5.32 -5.79
C GLY A 23 4.39 -4.43 -6.97
N ILE A 24 3.60 -3.39 -6.71
CA ILE A 24 3.18 -2.41 -7.73
C ILE A 24 4.40 -1.67 -8.28
N LEU A 25 5.34 -1.27 -7.43
CA LEU A 25 6.55 -0.59 -7.88
C LEU A 25 7.45 -1.50 -8.73
N VAL A 26 7.61 -2.76 -8.34
CA VAL A 26 8.38 -3.75 -9.13
C VAL A 26 7.72 -3.99 -10.48
N ALA A 27 6.39 -4.16 -10.53
CA ALA A 27 5.65 -4.32 -11.77
C ALA A 27 5.71 -3.06 -12.65
N GLY A 28 5.65 -1.87 -12.05
CA GLY A 28 5.84 -0.61 -12.76
C GLY A 28 7.24 -0.52 -13.37
N ALA A 29 8.27 -0.87 -12.60
CA ALA A 29 9.66 -0.81 -13.04
C ALA A 29 9.94 -1.75 -14.22
N THR A 30 9.32 -2.93 -14.29
CA THR A 30 9.48 -3.83 -15.46
C THR A 30 8.80 -3.29 -16.71
N MET A 31 7.78 -2.44 -16.58
CA MET A 31 7.07 -1.82 -17.70
C MET A 31 7.73 -0.54 -18.21
N THR A 32 8.49 0.17 -17.37
CA THR A 32 9.19 1.41 -17.72
C THR A 32 10.71 1.25 -17.82
N ALA A 33 11.21 0.02 -17.93
CA ALA A 33 12.63 -0.33 -17.82
C ALA A 33 13.55 0.42 -18.79
N ASP A 34 13.07 0.82 -19.97
CA ASP A 34 13.90 1.52 -20.95
C ASP A 34 14.08 3.01 -20.67
N ASN A 35 13.16 3.66 -19.93
CA ASN A 35 13.28 5.07 -19.59
C ASN A 35 12.44 5.37 -18.33
N PHE A 36 13.10 5.73 -17.23
CA PHE A 36 12.47 6.40 -16.08
C PHE A 36 12.07 7.85 -16.45
N GLY A 37 11.41 8.01 -17.60
CA GLY A 37 10.84 9.26 -18.07
C GLY A 37 9.52 9.57 -17.37
N GLU A 38 8.78 10.55 -17.90
CA GLU A 38 7.53 11.05 -17.32
C GLU A 38 6.55 9.93 -16.95
N THR A 39 6.41 8.91 -17.80
CA THR A 39 5.56 7.73 -17.53
C THR A 39 5.97 6.97 -16.26
N GLY A 40 7.27 6.76 -16.02
CA GLY A 40 7.76 6.09 -14.81
C GLY A 40 7.48 6.91 -13.55
N ALA A 41 7.64 8.23 -13.62
CA ALA A 41 7.29 9.12 -12.52
C ALA A 41 5.79 9.06 -12.18
N TYR A 42 4.91 9.08 -13.20
CA TYR A 42 3.47 8.93 -12.98
C TYR A 42 3.08 7.59 -12.38
N VAL A 43 3.74 6.49 -12.77
CA VAL A 43 3.53 5.16 -12.17
C VAL A 43 3.86 5.16 -10.68
N VAL A 44 5.00 5.73 -10.30
CA VAL A 44 5.39 5.84 -8.88
C VAL A 44 4.40 6.69 -8.09
N VAL A 45 4.03 7.87 -8.61
CA VAL A 45 3.06 8.76 -7.96
C VAL A 45 1.71 8.06 -7.77
N THR A 46 1.23 7.36 -8.81
CA THR A 46 -0.04 6.63 -8.75
C THR A 46 0.02 5.48 -7.74
N ALA A 47 1.14 4.77 -7.66
CA ALA A 47 1.36 3.73 -6.66
C ALA A 47 1.33 4.29 -5.23
N ILE A 48 1.93 5.46 -5.00
CA ILE A 48 1.93 6.13 -3.70
C ILE A 48 0.51 6.54 -3.31
N VAL A 49 -0.23 7.18 -4.23
CA VAL A 49 -1.62 7.57 -3.99
C VAL A 49 -2.48 6.36 -3.66
N ALA A 50 -2.37 5.27 -4.43
CA ALA A 50 -3.08 4.02 -4.16
C ALA A 50 -2.76 3.45 -2.77
N PHE A 51 -1.47 3.43 -2.37
CA PHE A 51 -1.06 2.96 -1.05
C PHE A 51 -1.65 3.81 0.08
N ILE A 52 -1.61 5.14 -0.06
CA ILE A 52 -2.19 6.06 0.93
C ILE A 52 -3.69 5.80 1.07
N LEU A 53 -4.42 5.63 -0.04
CA LEU A 53 -5.86 5.35 -0.02
C LEU A 53 -6.17 4.01 0.66
N VAL A 54 -5.36 2.97 0.43
CA VAL A 54 -5.52 1.68 1.12
C VAL A 54 -5.33 1.85 2.62
N MET A 55 -4.23 2.50 3.05
CA MET A 55 -3.96 2.70 4.47
C MET A 55 -4.99 3.61 5.15
N ALA A 56 -5.45 4.65 4.47
CA ALA A 56 -6.52 5.51 4.96
C ALA A 56 -7.85 4.74 5.08
N GLY A 57 -8.18 3.90 4.11
CA GLY A 57 -9.38 3.05 4.15
C GLY A 57 -9.32 2.02 5.27
N VAL A 58 -8.16 1.38 5.47
CA VAL A 58 -7.93 0.45 6.59
C VAL A 58 -8.07 1.18 7.93
N GLY A 59 -7.43 2.34 8.09
CA GLY A 59 -7.53 3.15 9.31
C GLY A 59 -8.97 3.59 9.61
N TYR A 60 -9.71 4.04 8.59
CA TYR A 60 -11.13 4.39 8.74
C TYR A 60 -11.99 3.19 9.17
N TRP A 61 -11.77 2.02 8.56
CA TRP A 61 -12.51 0.80 8.89
C TRP A 61 -12.22 0.31 10.30
N ILE A 62 -10.97 0.38 10.76
CA ILE A 62 -10.60 0.06 12.14
C ILE A 62 -11.27 1.05 13.10
N SER A 63 -11.18 2.35 12.81
CA SER A 63 -11.80 3.41 13.64
C SER A 63 -13.32 3.31 13.72
N THR A 64 -13.99 2.66 12.76
CA THR A 64 -15.45 2.43 12.79
C THR A 64 -15.81 1.17 13.60
N LYS A 65 -14.85 0.30 13.86
CA LYS A 65 -15.02 -0.95 14.61
C LYS A 65 -14.63 -0.85 16.08
N GLU A 66 -13.81 0.13 16.44
CA GLU A 66 -13.61 0.56 17.84
C GLU A 66 -14.85 1.30 18.36
#